data_AF-A0A7S4UKH3-F1
#
_entry.id   AF-A0A7S4UKH3-F1
#
_cell.length_a   1.000
_cell.length_b   1.000
_cell.length_c   1.000
_cell.angle_alpha   90.00
_cell.angle_beta   90.00
_cell.angle_gamma   90.00
#
_symmetry.space_group_name_H-M   'P 1'
#
loop_
_entity.id
_entity.type
_entity.pdbx_description
1 polymer ?
#
loop_
_entity_poly.entity_id
_entity_poly.type
_entity_poly.pdbx_seq_one_letter_code
_entity_poly.pdbx_strand_id
1 'polypeptide(L)'
;HLDREYDKFYPKKGHFVCKACEAPLYTFAAKFDSGCGWPAFDKCIQGSIKTEVDRSLFSVRIEIMCASCGGHLGHVFGGEGFTDTNERHCVNSVSVKYVDKELPGEYAGDGEGKILPTMAKG
;
A
#
# COMPACT_ATOMS: atom_id res chain seq x y z
N HIS A 1 9.30 15.70 11.71
CA HIS A 1 8.29 15.98 10.68
C HIS A 1 7.61 14.66 10.35
N LEU A 2 6.41 14.45 10.89
CA LEU A 2 5.59 13.29 10.60
C LEU A 2 4.74 13.68 9.39
N ASP A 3 5.23 13.45 8.19
CA ASP A 3 4.51 13.82 6.96
C ASP A 3 3.30 12.89 6.80
N ARG A 4 2.17 13.37 7.35
CA ARG A 4 0.83 12.77 7.27
C ARG A 4 0.05 13.27 6.05
N GLU A 5 0.75 13.72 5.02
CA GLU A 5 0.17 14.38 3.84
C GLU A 5 -1.01 13.60 3.25
N TYR A 6 -0.91 12.26 3.20
CA TYR A 6 -1.97 11.41 2.65
C TYR A 6 -2.80 10.64 3.67
N ASP A 7 -2.67 10.92 4.97
CA ASP A 7 -3.46 10.25 6.02
C ASP A 7 -4.96 10.43 5.74
N LYS A 8 -5.43 11.68 5.74
CA LYS A 8 -6.84 12.07 5.50
C LYS A 8 -7.15 12.48 4.06
N PHE A 9 -6.32 12.06 3.12
CA PHE A 9 -6.52 12.33 1.70
C PHE A 9 -7.26 11.15 1.05
N TYR A 10 -8.49 11.35 0.56
CA TYR A 10 -9.31 10.27 -0.03
C TYR A 10 -9.80 10.69 -1.43
N PRO A 11 -8.96 10.53 -2.47
CA PRO A 11 -9.33 10.91 -3.82
C PRO A 11 -10.38 9.96 -4.39
N LYS A 12 -11.20 10.45 -5.35
CA LYS A 12 -12.24 9.66 -6.04
C LYS A 12 -11.78 9.07 -7.39
N LYS A 13 -10.53 9.33 -7.78
CA LYS A 13 -9.87 8.88 -8.99
C LYS A 13 -8.36 8.90 -8.74
N GLY A 14 -7.56 8.45 -9.72
CA GLY A 14 -6.10 8.52 -9.62
C GLY A 14 -5.46 7.32 -8.94
N HIS A 15 -4.17 7.42 -8.68
CA HIS A 15 -3.38 6.34 -8.09
C HIS A 15 -2.17 6.88 -7.32
N PHE A 16 -1.55 6.00 -6.54
CA PHE A 16 -0.33 6.30 -5.79
C PHE A 16 0.84 5.54 -6.40
N VAL A 17 1.91 6.27 -6.65
CA VAL A 17 3.16 5.75 -7.20
C VAL A 17 4.27 5.79 -6.14
N CYS A 18 5.31 4.97 -6.33
CA CYS A 18 6.53 5.08 -5.56
C CYS A 18 7.16 6.45 -5.80
N LYS A 19 7.47 7.20 -4.73
CA LYS A 19 8.10 8.53 -4.88
C LYS A 19 9.49 8.47 -5.50
N ALA A 20 10.19 7.35 -5.37
CA ALA A 20 11.57 7.18 -5.84
C ALA A 20 11.67 6.79 -7.32
N CYS A 21 10.78 5.93 -7.82
CA CYS A 21 10.87 5.40 -9.19
C CYS A 21 9.58 5.55 -10.02
N GLU A 22 8.55 6.18 -9.46
CA GLU A 22 7.25 6.42 -10.11
C GLU A 22 6.47 5.16 -10.54
N ALA A 23 6.91 3.96 -10.11
CA ALA A 23 6.17 2.72 -10.32
C ALA A 23 4.80 2.77 -9.60
N PRO A 24 3.69 2.40 -10.27
CA PRO A 24 2.37 2.34 -9.65
C PRO A 24 2.33 1.34 -8.49
N LEU A 25 1.80 1.75 -7.34
CA LEU A 25 1.72 0.92 -6.13
C LEU A 25 0.27 0.62 -5.74
N TYR A 26 -0.57 1.66 -5.65
CA TYR A 26 -1.92 1.56 -5.12
C TYR A 26 -2.91 2.34 -5.98
N THR A 27 -4.15 1.87 -6.05
CA THR A 27 -5.27 2.60 -6.65
C THR A 27 -5.93 3.50 -5.61
N PHE A 28 -6.63 4.57 -6.02
CA PHE A 28 -7.40 5.38 -5.06
C PHE A 28 -8.44 4.55 -4.29
N ALA A 29 -9.05 3.57 -4.97
CA ALA A 29 -10.12 2.74 -4.43
C ALA A 29 -9.63 1.78 -3.33
N ALA A 30 -8.32 1.50 -3.27
CA ALA A 30 -7.72 0.70 -2.20
C ALA A 30 -7.52 1.48 -0.90
N LYS A 31 -7.62 2.81 -0.94
CA LYS A 31 -7.36 3.65 0.23
C LYS A 31 -8.58 3.68 1.17
N PHE A 32 -8.37 3.49 2.46
CA PHE A 32 -9.43 3.54 3.47
C PHE A 32 -9.00 4.28 4.74
N ASP A 33 -9.96 4.65 5.59
CA ASP A 33 -9.68 5.23 6.90
C ASP A 33 -9.49 4.13 7.94
N SER A 34 -8.27 3.99 8.44
CA SER A 34 -7.93 3.01 9.49
C SER A 34 -7.86 3.64 10.89
N GLY A 35 -7.91 4.98 10.99
CA GLY A 35 -7.68 5.70 12.25
C GLY A 35 -6.25 5.59 12.82
N CYS A 36 -5.28 4.98 12.12
CA CYS A 36 -3.94 4.78 12.65
C CYS A 36 -3.01 6.01 12.55
N GLY A 37 -3.45 7.08 11.87
CA GLY A 37 -2.68 8.31 11.67
C GLY A 37 -1.66 8.24 10.52
N TRP A 38 -1.78 7.23 9.65
CA TRP A 38 -0.98 7.04 8.43
C TRP A 38 -1.86 6.62 7.26
N PRO A 39 -1.44 6.90 6.01
CA PRO A 39 -2.08 6.36 4.81
C PRO A 39 -2.25 4.83 4.91
N ALA A 40 -3.49 4.36 4.78
CA ALA A 40 -3.83 2.95 4.82
C ALA A 40 -4.46 2.51 3.50
N PHE A 41 -3.99 1.36 3.01
CA PHE A 41 -4.53 0.70 1.81
C PHE A 41 -4.85 -0.76 2.11
N ASP A 42 -5.88 -1.31 1.48
CA ASP A 42 -6.36 -2.68 1.73
C ASP A 42 -5.93 -3.70 0.67
N LYS A 43 -5.34 -3.23 -0.43
CA LYS A 43 -4.80 -4.04 -1.54
C LYS A 43 -3.80 -3.24 -2.37
N CYS A 44 -2.88 -3.91 -3.05
CA CYS A 44 -1.90 -3.26 -3.93
C CYS A 44 -2.04 -3.70 -5.39
N ILE A 45 -1.50 -2.92 -6.33
CA ILE A 45 -1.39 -3.32 -7.74
C ILE A 45 -0.58 -4.63 -7.82
N GLN A 46 -1.00 -5.56 -8.67
CA GLN A 46 -0.34 -6.85 -8.78
C GLN A 46 1.15 -6.71 -9.12
N GLY A 47 2.01 -7.31 -8.30
CA GLY A 47 3.46 -7.31 -8.51
C GLY A 47 4.16 -5.99 -8.17
N SER A 48 3.45 -4.98 -7.66
CA SER A 48 4.04 -3.68 -7.34
C SER A 48 4.77 -3.65 -5.99
N ILE A 49 4.46 -4.59 -5.09
CA ILE A 49 4.98 -4.66 -3.73
C ILE A 49 5.65 -6.01 -3.45
N LYS A 50 6.77 -5.95 -2.74
CA LYS A 50 7.46 -7.09 -2.13
C LYS A 50 7.30 -7.02 -0.62
N THR A 51 7.23 -8.18 0.02
CA THR A 51 7.11 -8.33 1.48
C THR A 51 8.32 -9.02 2.06
N GLU A 52 8.77 -8.56 3.22
CA GLU A 52 9.82 -9.21 4.00
C GLU A 52 9.45 -9.29 5.47
N VAL A 53 9.86 -10.37 6.15
CA VAL A 53 9.55 -10.56 7.58
C VAL A 53 10.51 -9.73 8.41
N ASP A 54 9.98 -8.69 9.07
CA ASP A 54 10.71 -7.85 10.00
C ASP A 54 10.64 -8.43 11.43
N ARG A 55 11.79 -8.92 11.90
CA ARG A 55 11.98 -9.50 13.26
C ARG A 55 12.67 -8.54 14.23
N SER A 56 12.79 -7.26 13.89
CA SER A 56 13.57 -6.28 14.68
C SER A 56 12.94 -5.90 16.03
N LEU A 57 11.64 -6.15 16.22
CA LEU A 57 10.91 -5.85 17.45
C LEU A 57 10.28 -7.13 18.02
N PHE A 58 9.91 -7.10 19.31
CA PHE A 58 9.24 -8.20 20.05
C PHE A 58 7.92 -8.71 19.41
N SER A 59 7.50 -8.15 18.27
CA SER A 59 6.39 -8.60 17.43
C SER A 59 6.86 -8.78 16.00
N VAL A 60 6.43 -9.87 15.35
CA VAL A 60 6.66 -10.09 13.92
C VAL A 60 5.86 -9.06 13.14
N ARG A 61 6.53 -8.22 12.35
CA ARG A 61 5.91 -7.31 11.38
C ARG A 61 6.29 -7.76 9.97
N ILE A 62 5.51 -7.37 8.98
CA ILE A 62 5.84 -7.62 7.58
C ILE A 62 6.11 -6.28 6.92
N GLU A 63 7.36 -6.06 6.54
CA GLU A 63 7.78 -4.89 5.79
C GLU A 63 7.24 -4.98 4.36
N ILE A 64 6.77 -3.85 3.82
CA ILE A 64 6.40 -3.70 2.42
C ILE A 64 7.37 -2.75 1.71
N MET A 65 7.86 -3.19 0.55
CA MET A 65 8.83 -2.47 -0.27
C MET A 65 8.34 -2.39 -1.71
N CYS A 66 8.79 -1.36 -2.43
CA CYS A 66 8.54 -1.25 -3.86
C CYS A 66 9.22 -2.41 -4.61
N ALA A 67 8.47 -3.17 -5.40
CA ALA A 67 9.02 -4.29 -6.14
C ALA A 67 10.03 -3.88 -7.23
N SER A 68 9.88 -2.66 -7.76
CA SER A 68 10.69 -2.10 -8.84
C SER A 68 12.06 -1.60 -8.37
N CYS A 69 12.11 -0.85 -7.25
CA CYS A 69 13.35 -0.24 -6.77
C CYS A 69 13.85 -0.73 -5.40
N GLY A 70 13.06 -1.54 -4.69
CA GLY A 70 13.39 -2.01 -3.33
C GLY A 70 13.21 -0.96 -2.24
N GLY A 71 12.69 0.24 -2.55
CA GLY A 71 12.49 1.30 -1.57
C GLY A 71 11.44 0.93 -0.52
N HIS A 72 11.74 1.23 0.76
CA HIS A 72 10.84 1.02 1.88
C HIS A 72 9.55 1.84 1.76
N LEU A 73 8.39 1.18 1.92
CA LEU A 73 7.08 1.81 1.89
C LEU A 73 6.44 1.88 3.27
N GLY A 74 6.59 0.84 4.10
CA GLY A 74 5.97 0.75 5.41
C GLY A 74 5.80 -0.70 5.86
N HIS A 75 4.66 -1.01 6.48
CA HIS A 75 4.34 -2.36 6.96
C HIS A 75 2.92 -2.77 6.59
N VAL A 76 2.70 -4.07 6.44
CA VAL A 76 1.36 -4.67 6.29
C VAL A 76 0.96 -5.43 7.55
N PHE A 77 -0.30 -5.26 7.94
CA PHE A 77 -0.96 -5.95 9.05
C PHE A 77 -2.19 -6.68 8.51
N GLY A 78 -2.65 -7.71 9.21
CA GLY A 78 -3.83 -8.45 8.79
C GLY A 78 -4.54 -9.11 9.95
N GLY A 79 -5.78 -9.54 9.72
CA GLY A 79 -6.63 -10.12 10.77
C GLY A 79 -7.32 -9.08 11.67
N GLU A 80 -7.28 -7.80 11.31
CA GLU A 80 -7.87 -6.69 12.07
C GLU A 80 -9.35 -6.45 11.77
N GLY A 81 -9.86 -6.96 10.64
CA GLY A 81 -11.27 -6.90 10.27
C GLY A 81 -11.76 -5.54 9.75
N PHE A 82 -10.84 -4.67 9.30
CA PHE A 82 -11.19 -3.35 8.76
C PHE A 82 -11.85 -3.41 7.36
N THR A 83 -11.44 -4.37 6.53
CA THR A 83 -11.90 -4.54 5.15
C THR A 83 -12.12 -6.02 4.86
N ASP A 84 -12.80 -6.32 3.75
CA ASP A 84 -13.03 -7.70 3.31
C ASP A 84 -11.72 -8.45 3.00
N THR A 85 -10.69 -7.73 2.50
CA THR A 85 -9.34 -8.27 2.29
C THR A 85 -8.64 -8.59 3.61
N ASN A 86 -9.05 -7.93 4.69
CA ASN A 86 -8.50 -8.08 6.02
C ASN A 86 -6.98 -7.81 6.08
N GLU A 87 -6.51 -6.96 5.17
CA GLU A 87 -5.16 -6.41 5.11
C GLU A 87 -5.20 -4.90 5.37
N ARG A 88 -4.15 -4.40 6.04
CA ARG A 88 -3.90 -2.98 6.22
C ARG A 88 -2.45 -2.68 5.92
N HIS A 89 -2.21 -2.10 4.75
CA HIS A 89 -0.93 -1.59 4.32
C HIS A 89 -0.77 -0.19 4.92
N CYS A 90 -0.01 -0.09 6.00
CA CYS A 90 0.33 1.15 6.65
C CYS A 90 1.56 1.75 5.95
N VAL A 91 1.33 2.76 5.12
CA VAL A 91 2.35 3.31 4.21
C VAL A 91 2.80 4.69 4.67
N ASN A 92 4.11 4.96 4.61
CA ASN A 92 4.66 6.27 4.87
C ASN A 92 4.33 7.24 3.73
N SER A 93 3.70 8.39 4.00
CA SER A 93 3.38 9.37 2.95
C SER A 93 4.63 9.82 2.17
N VAL A 94 5.79 9.88 2.84
CA VAL A 94 7.06 10.25 2.20
C VAL A 94 7.53 9.27 1.14
N SER A 95 7.06 8.02 1.17
CA SER A 95 7.47 6.97 0.23
C SER A 95 6.59 6.92 -1.02
N VAL A 96 5.46 7.64 -1.03
CA VAL A 96 4.49 7.62 -2.13
C VAL A 96 4.17 9.02 -2.64
N LYS A 97 3.56 9.09 -3.82
CA LYS A 97 3.09 10.32 -4.44
C LYS A 97 1.75 10.04 -5.12
N TYR A 98 0.77 10.93 -4.93
CA TYR A 98 -0.50 10.84 -5.65
C TYR A 98 -0.36 11.38 -7.08
N VAL A 99 -1.04 10.72 -8.02
CA VAL A 99 -1.13 11.12 -9.43
C VAL A 99 -2.60 11.21 -9.81
N ASP A 100 -3.07 12.42 -10.19
CA ASP A 100 -4.45 12.67 -10.66
C ASP A 100 -4.65 12.24 -12.12
N LYS A 101 -4.26 11.00 -12.44
CA LYS A 101 -4.46 10.39 -13.76
C LYS A 101 -4.91 8.96 -13.59
N GLU A 102 -5.66 8.47 -14.57
CA GLU A 102 -6.01 7.04 -14.62
C GLU A 102 -4.73 6.19 -14.63
N LEU A 103 -4.86 4.99 -14.07
CA LEU A 103 -3.79 4.00 -14.12
C LEU A 103 -3.46 3.70 -15.59
N PRO A 104 -2.17 3.60 -15.96
CA PRO A 104 -1.79 3.17 -17.30
C PRO A 104 -2.47 1.86 -17.66
N GLY A 105 -2.89 1.73 -18.93
CA GLY A 105 -3.70 0.60 -19.42
C GLY A 105 -3.09 -0.78 -19.15
N GLU A 106 -1.77 -0.87 -19.07
CA GLU A 106 -1.03 -2.09 -18.72
C GLU A 106 -1.31 -2.60 -17.29
N TYR A 107 -1.89 -1.76 -16.42
CA TYR A 107 -2.35 -2.09 -15.07
C TYR A 107 -3.89 -2.07 -14.96
N ALA A 108 -4.60 -1.68 -16.02
CA ALA A 108 -6.05 -1.53 -16.06
C ALA A 108 -6.69 -2.71 -16.81
N GLY A 109 -6.93 -3.80 -16.09
CA GLY A 109 -7.58 -5.00 -16.65
C GLY A 109 -7.39 -6.23 -15.77
N ASP A 110 -6.15 -6.39 -15.26
CA ASP A 110 -5.76 -7.51 -14.39
C ASP A 110 -5.52 -7.05 -12.93
N GLY A 111 -5.74 -5.75 -12.67
CA GLY A 111 -5.22 -4.98 -11.54
C GLY A 111 -6.23 -4.64 -10.44
N GLU A 112 -7.29 -5.42 -10.26
CA GLU A 112 -7.99 -5.39 -8.97
C GLU A 112 -7.02 -5.90 -7.90
N GLY A 113 -6.68 -5.02 -6.96
CA GLY A 113 -5.49 -5.19 -6.14
C GLY A 113 -5.36 -6.56 -5.48
N LYS A 114 -4.16 -7.10 -5.53
CA LYS A 114 -3.79 -8.41 -5.00
C LYS A 114 -3.59 -8.32 -3.48
N ILE A 115 -4.11 -9.32 -2.78
CA ILE A 115 -3.76 -9.62 -1.38
C ILE A 115 -2.33 -10.17 -1.35
N LEU A 116 -1.48 -9.66 -0.47
CA LEU A 116 -0.09 -10.06 -0.41
C LEU A 116 0.03 -11.54 0.00
N PRO A 117 0.93 -12.33 -0.63
CA PRO A 117 0.99 -13.78 -0.41
C PRO A 117 1.24 -14.17 1.05
N THR A 118 1.93 -13.32 1.80
CA THR A 118 2.22 -13.50 3.22
C THR A 118 0.99 -13.39 4.12
N MET A 119 -0.12 -12.85 3.61
CA MET A 119 -1.35 -12.57 4.36
C MET A 119 -2.56 -13.32 3.80
N ALA A 120 -2.42 -14.00 2.66
CA ALA A 120 -3.41 -14.93 2.17
C ALA A 120 -3.59 -16.03 3.23
N LYS A 121 -4.75 -16.00 3.89
CA LYS A 121 -5.13 -17.01 4.89
C LYS A 121 -5.10 -18.39 4.21
N GLY A 122 -4.50 -19.37 4.89
CA GLY A 122 -4.86 -20.76 4.70
C GLY A 122 -6.30 -21.01 5.13
#